data_AF-A0AA39HU52-F1
#
_entry.id   AF-A0AA39HU52-F1
#
_cell.length_a   1.000
_cell.length_b   1.000
_cell.length_c   1.000
_cell.angle_alpha   90.00
_cell.angle_beta   90.00
_cell.angle_gamma   90.00
#
_symmetry.space_group_name_H-M   'P 1'
#
loop_
_entity.id
_entity.type
_entity.pdbx_description
1 polymer ?
#
loop_
_entity_poly.entity_id
_entity_poly.type
_entity_poly.pdbx_seq_one_letter_code
_entity_poly.pdbx_strand_id
1 'polypeptide(L)'
;MNPLNEPSELEYALVQEMRKSSSSLEAELNKWTDKLNAKNEEQFKHSVRRELKPRRTALPAVCNERLRDIDCHINVADTNAHNVKECNEKTKAVEEQLSKSLATREDAAATLKKKFLRLIDCGRIAFRRMERSKPDVDSVSHYEELSEAVFDEAEEQLTRLNTQIDSMRRLAESLQADNEAEAEHHRKELADIAKRRAAINLGEFREQIASLESSQAELLDRMKGNESKKQEIAKVNAEMSAEIDKRSAELAQMKSEVVTLKEQTEHLDVVCAELQKRKEALQKELSEFVSTANEKIIALEHVVDDIYQTYVSELKMRHTRQTCNVEMIAKTEKLDEDAARRLDSALKKTTAAVKKVKSLGTSAVSASSLISEMEKLNLSKYLDELAASILEAKLKSSDIGDVVDVCVFLSSRYQEFPGFLLEEFRKHVPYRKTDKISNPAKLRVDIRLLVELVLNGALPDKEGVKLLGSTLSFITITDKTDHVNVGILLPLCRSHAFVDISDVLPKKLKGECKP
;
A
#
# COMPACT_ATOMS: atom_id res chain seq x y z
N MET A 1 6.46 34.85 37.41
CA MET A 1 7.61 35.49 36.75
C MET A 1 8.71 34.43 36.62
N ASN A 2 8.93 33.92 35.43
CA ASN A 2 10.22 33.38 35.00
C ASN A 2 10.22 33.44 33.46
N PRO A 3 11.07 34.27 32.85
CA PRO A 3 11.31 34.25 31.41
C PRO A 3 12.21 33.04 31.13
N LEU A 4 12.05 32.37 29.98
CA LEU A 4 13.08 31.61 29.25
C LEU A 4 12.40 30.69 28.23
N ASN A 5 12.25 31.20 27.01
CA ASN A 5 12.73 30.56 25.79
C ASN A 5 12.35 31.46 24.62
N GLU A 6 13.01 32.61 24.54
CA GLU A 6 13.16 33.25 23.23
C GLU A 6 14.32 32.53 22.52
N PRO A 7 14.10 31.96 21.33
CA PRO A 7 15.16 31.32 20.56
C PRO A 7 16.24 32.35 20.28
N SER A 8 17.51 31.95 20.42
CA SER A 8 18.64 32.86 20.23
C SER A 8 18.59 33.49 18.84
N GLU A 9 19.05 34.75 18.70
CA GLU A 9 19.16 35.42 17.38
C GLU A 9 19.91 34.54 16.34
N LEU A 10 20.79 33.65 16.82
CA LEU A 10 21.50 32.66 16.01
C LEU A 10 20.58 31.59 15.41
N GLU A 11 19.59 31.08 16.16
CA GLU A 11 18.62 30.09 15.65
C GLU A 11 17.67 30.71 14.64
N TYR A 12 17.25 31.97 14.85
CA TYR A 12 16.43 32.67 13.88
C TYR A 12 17.22 32.96 12.58
N ALA A 13 18.50 33.33 12.70
CA ALA A 13 19.38 33.52 11.54
C ALA A 13 19.57 32.20 10.75
N LEU A 14 19.78 31.08 11.44
CA LEU A 14 19.98 29.77 10.79
C LEU A 14 18.72 29.31 10.03
N VAL A 15 17.54 29.50 10.61
CA VAL A 15 16.26 29.16 9.96
C VAL A 15 15.99 30.04 8.75
N GLN A 16 16.36 31.33 8.80
CA GLN A 16 16.23 32.24 7.66
C GLN A 16 17.21 31.90 6.54
N GLU A 17 18.42 31.43 6.86
CA GLU A 17 19.41 30.99 5.89
C GLU A 17 18.98 29.68 5.21
N MET A 18 18.47 28.71 5.97
CA MET A 18 17.90 27.47 5.42
C MET A 18 16.68 27.73 4.52
N ARG A 19 15.82 28.69 4.87
CA ARG A 19 14.68 29.08 4.01
C ARG A 19 15.14 29.70 2.68
N LYS A 20 16.20 30.51 2.69
CA LYS A 20 16.78 31.07 1.46
C LYS A 20 17.37 29.98 0.58
N SER A 21 18.08 29.01 1.16
CA SER A 21 18.62 27.85 0.43
C SER A 21 17.50 26.97 -0.16
N SER A 22 16.42 26.73 0.59
CA SER A 22 15.26 25.98 0.10
C SER A 22 14.58 26.66 -1.09
N SER A 23 14.34 27.98 -0.98
CA SER A 23 13.73 28.75 -2.07
C SER A 23 14.62 28.81 -3.32
N SER A 24 15.94 28.85 -3.15
CA SER A 24 16.90 28.77 -4.26
C SER A 24 16.85 27.41 -4.96
N LEU A 25 16.75 26.31 -4.21
CA LEU A 25 16.66 24.97 -4.77
C LEU A 25 15.32 24.74 -5.48
N GLU A 26 14.22 25.26 -4.95
CA GLU A 26 12.91 25.23 -5.62
C GLU A 26 12.92 26.01 -6.94
N ALA A 27 13.58 27.16 -6.99
CA ALA A 27 13.74 27.94 -8.23
C ALA A 27 14.58 27.18 -9.28
N GLU A 28 15.65 26.48 -8.87
CA GLU A 28 16.42 25.62 -9.76
C GLU A 28 15.61 24.42 -10.26
N LEU A 29 14.83 23.78 -9.39
CA LEU A 29 13.99 22.64 -9.76
C LEU A 29 12.92 23.04 -10.78
N ASN A 30 12.30 24.21 -10.61
CA ASN A 30 11.36 24.77 -11.58
C ASN A 30 12.05 25.06 -12.93
N LYS A 31 13.28 25.60 -12.91
CA LYS A 31 14.06 25.86 -14.13
C LYS A 31 14.45 24.57 -14.87
N TRP A 32 14.75 23.49 -14.15
CA TRP A 32 15.00 22.17 -14.73
C TRP A 32 13.71 21.54 -15.31
N THR A 33 12.59 21.73 -14.62
CA THR A 33 11.27 21.26 -15.07
C THR A 33 10.85 21.96 -16.37
N ASP A 34 11.03 23.28 -16.45
CA ASP A 34 10.75 24.06 -17.67
C ASP A 34 11.67 23.66 -18.83
N LYS A 35 12.95 23.40 -18.56
CA LYS A 35 13.88 22.88 -19.59
C LYS A 35 13.48 21.49 -20.08
N LEU A 36 13.03 20.61 -19.19
CA LEU A 36 12.58 19.27 -19.55
C LEU A 36 11.30 19.34 -20.40
N ASN A 37 10.35 20.19 -20.01
CA ASN A 37 9.12 20.42 -20.76
C ASN A 37 9.39 21.03 -22.14
N ALA A 38 10.28 22.03 -22.24
CA ALA A 38 10.69 22.59 -23.53
C ALA A 38 11.36 21.55 -24.44
N LYS A 39 12.21 20.67 -23.88
CA LYS A 39 12.88 19.60 -24.63
C LYS A 39 11.91 18.50 -25.08
N ASN A 40 10.93 18.17 -24.24
CA ASN A 40 9.84 17.25 -24.59
C ASN A 40 8.93 17.86 -25.67
N GLU A 41 8.66 19.16 -25.62
CA GLU A 41 7.88 19.85 -26.64
C GLU A 41 8.65 19.99 -27.96
N GLU A 42 9.97 20.19 -27.93
CA GLU A 42 10.82 20.11 -29.13
C GLU A 42 10.86 18.70 -29.71
N GLN A 43 10.98 17.65 -28.88
CA GLN A 43 10.89 16.26 -29.35
C GLN A 43 9.52 15.94 -29.94
N PHE A 44 8.45 16.42 -29.31
CA PHE A 44 7.09 16.27 -29.82
C PHE A 44 6.91 16.99 -31.16
N LYS A 45 7.37 18.25 -31.28
CA LYS A 45 7.37 19.00 -32.55
C LYS A 45 8.26 18.33 -33.61
N HIS A 46 9.33 17.65 -33.24
CA HIS A 46 10.22 16.94 -34.17
C HIS A 46 9.61 15.62 -34.67
N SER A 47 8.91 14.88 -33.80
CA SER A 47 8.12 13.70 -34.19
C SER A 47 6.93 14.07 -35.07
N VAL A 48 6.17 15.11 -34.71
CA VAL A 48 5.03 15.59 -35.49
C VAL A 48 5.47 16.18 -36.84
N ARG A 49 6.65 16.84 -36.92
CA ARG A 49 7.24 17.29 -38.21
C ARG A 49 7.77 16.15 -39.09
N ARG A 50 8.14 14.99 -38.52
CA ARG A 50 8.52 13.80 -39.31
C ARG A 50 7.30 13.08 -39.88
N GLU A 51 6.16 13.13 -39.21
CA GLU A 51 4.93 12.46 -39.67
C GLU A 51 3.97 13.33 -40.50
N LEU A 52 4.13 14.66 -40.51
CA LEU A 52 3.35 15.55 -41.35
C LEU A 52 4.20 16.23 -42.44
N LYS A 53 4.66 15.43 -43.41
CA LYS A 53 4.95 15.93 -44.76
C LYS A 53 3.67 15.79 -45.60
N PRO A 54 3.14 16.87 -46.20
CA PRO A 54 1.95 16.77 -47.04
C PRO A 54 2.30 16.02 -48.32
N ARG A 55 1.91 14.76 -48.42
CA ARG A 55 1.77 14.09 -49.71
C ARG A 55 0.61 14.77 -50.43
N ARG A 56 0.94 15.58 -51.44
CA ARG A 56 0.02 16.01 -52.48
C ARG A 56 -0.75 14.79 -52.98
N THR A 57 -2.04 14.70 -52.65
CA THR A 57 -2.99 13.82 -53.32
C THR A 57 -3.26 14.42 -54.69
N ALA A 58 -2.41 14.09 -55.65
CA ALA A 58 -2.78 14.15 -57.05
C ALA A 58 -3.68 12.94 -57.34
N LEU A 59 -4.84 13.23 -57.92
CA LEU A 59 -5.83 12.34 -58.53
C LEU A 59 -5.19 11.18 -59.33
N PRO A 60 -5.92 10.07 -59.54
CA PRO A 60 -6.65 10.02 -60.80
C PRO A 60 -8.08 9.47 -60.68
N ALA A 61 -9.02 10.31 -61.06
CA ALA A 61 -10.33 9.94 -61.58
C ALA A 61 -10.22 9.21 -62.95
N VAL A 62 -9.31 8.24 -63.10
CA VAL A 62 -9.09 7.50 -64.36
C VAL A 62 -9.00 5.99 -64.11
N CYS A 63 -9.88 5.48 -63.24
CA CYS A 63 -10.10 4.04 -63.08
C CYS A 63 -11.58 3.63 -63.22
N ASN A 64 -12.46 4.58 -63.52
CA ASN A 64 -13.87 4.31 -63.84
C ASN A 64 -14.22 4.45 -65.35
N GLU A 65 -13.24 4.74 -66.21
CA GLU A 65 -13.45 4.80 -67.67
C GLU A 65 -12.87 3.58 -68.43
N ARG A 66 -11.90 2.84 -67.87
CA ARG A 66 -11.34 1.62 -68.52
C ARG A 66 -12.12 0.33 -68.26
N LEU A 67 -13.12 0.35 -67.38
CA LEU A 67 -14.06 -0.75 -67.16
C LEU A 67 -15.36 -0.60 -67.98
N ARG A 68 -15.51 0.49 -68.76
CA ARG A 68 -16.57 0.63 -69.78
C ARG A 68 -16.08 0.37 -71.22
N ASP A 69 -14.77 0.44 -71.46
CA ASP A 69 -14.17 0.17 -72.79
C ASP A 69 -13.78 -1.30 -73.04
N ILE A 70 -13.88 -2.18 -72.03
CA ILE A 70 -13.59 -3.62 -72.18
C ILE A 70 -14.87 -4.43 -72.42
N ASP A 71 -16.05 -3.83 -72.21
CA ASP A 71 -17.37 -4.43 -72.48
C ASP A 71 -17.88 -4.11 -73.90
N CYS A 72 -17.15 -3.31 -74.69
CA CYS A 72 -17.50 -2.98 -76.09
C CYS A 72 -16.68 -3.73 -77.16
N HIS A 73 -15.70 -4.55 -76.74
CA HIS A 73 -14.80 -5.29 -77.66
C HIS A 73 -14.98 -6.82 -77.68
N ILE A 74 -16.10 -7.34 -77.17
CA ILE A 74 -16.60 -8.68 -77.50
C ILE A 74 -17.85 -8.51 -78.37
N ASN A 75 -17.67 -8.07 -79.62
CA ASN A 75 -18.71 -8.10 -80.65
C ASN A 75 -18.15 -8.23 -82.08
N VAL A 76 -16.96 -8.82 -82.21
CA VAL A 76 -16.32 -9.15 -83.51
C VAL A 76 -16.73 -10.54 -84.01
N ALA A 77 -17.31 -11.39 -83.14
CA ALA A 77 -17.88 -12.67 -83.54
C ALA A 77 -19.24 -12.51 -84.27
N ASP A 78 -20.05 -11.53 -83.86
CA ASP A 78 -21.37 -11.27 -84.45
C ASP A 78 -21.30 -10.54 -85.81
N THR A 79 -20.26 -9.73 -86.03
CA THR A 79 -20.04 -9.05 -87.32
C THR A 79 -19.53 -10.01 -88.41
N ASN A 80 -18.73 -11.02 -88.04
CA ASN A 80 -18.29 -12.05 -88.99
C ASN A 80 -19.39 -13.06 -89.33
N ALA A 81 -20.26 -13.41 -88.39
CA ALA A 81 -21.43 -14.25 -88.66
C ALA A 81 -22.44 -13.56 -89.59
N HIS A 82 -22.59 -12.23 -89.48
CA HIS A 82 -23.47 -11.44 -90.35
C HIS A 82 -22.96 -11.41 -91.81
N ASN A 83 -21.66 -11.18 -92.02
CA ASN A 83 -21.08 -11.12 -93.36
C ASN A 83 -21.10 -12.47 -94.09
N VAL A 84 -20.93 -13.59 -93.38
CA VAL A 84 -21.02 -14.95 -93.97
C VAL A 84 -22.46 -15.27 -94.38
N LYS A 85 -23.45 -14.83 -93.60
CA LYS A 85 -24.87 -15.03 -93.93
C LYS A 85 -25.28 -14.25 -95.17
N GLU A 86 -24.85 -12.99 -95.30
CA GLU A 86 -25.14 -12.15 -96.47
C GLU A 86 -24.50 -12.71 -97.75
N CYS A 87 -23.28 -13.25 -97.67
CA CYS A 87 -22.61 -13.86 -98.82
C CYS A 87 -23.34 -15.12 -99.30
N ASN A 88 -23.76 -16.00 -98.37
CA ASN A 88 -24.52 -17.21 -98.70
C ASN A 88 -25.91 -16.90 -99.30
N GLU A 89 -26.58 -15.84 -98.84
CA GLU A 89 -27.87 -15.40 -99.40
C GLU A 89 -27.71 -14.88 -100.84
N LYS A 90 -26.63 -14.13 -101.14
CA LYS A 90 -26.33 -13.66 -102.50
C LYS A 90 -26.02 -14.81 -103.46
N THR A 91 -25.24 -15.82 -103.04
CA THR A 91 -24.96 -17.00 -103.88
C THR A 91 -26.24 -17.76 -104.23
N LYS A 92 -27.14 -17.94 -103.27
CA LYS A 92 -28.41 -18.64 -103.47
C LYS A 92 -29.35 -17.92 -104.45
N ALA A 93 -29.35 -16.58 -104.44
CA ALA A 93 -30.13 -15.77 -105.38
C ALA A 93 -29.64 -15.92 -106.83
N VAL A 94 -28.32 -16.04 -107.05
CA VAL A 94 -27.73 -16.26 -108.39
C VAL A 94 -28.07 -17.65 -108.93
N GLU A 95 -27.98 -18.70 -108.10
CA GLU A 95 -28.35 -20.08 -108.49
C GLU A 95 -29.84 -20.18 -108.89
N GLU A 96 -30.73 -19.45 -108.20
CA GLU A 96 -32.15 -19.44 -108.50
C GLU A 96 -32.47 -18.70 -109.82
N GLN A 97 -31.74 -17.61 -110.12
CA GLN A 97 -31.86 -16.92 -111.41
C GLN A 97 -31.41 -17.81 -112.58
N LEU A 98 -30.32 -18.55 -112.42
CA LEU A 98 -29.80 -19.44 -113.47
C LEU A 98 -30.78 -20.59 -113.77
N SER A 99 -31.38 -21.19 -112.73
CA SER A 99 -32.38 -22.25 -112.89
C SER A 99 -33.64 -21.76 -113.62
N LYS A 100 -34.11 -20.53 -113.35
CA LYS A 100 -35.26 -19.94 -114.06
C LYS A 100 -34.96 -19.67 -115.55
N SER A 101 -33.73 -19.25 -115.87
CA SER A 101 -33.31 -19.01 -117.26
C SER A 101 -33.21 -20.32 -118.07
N LEU A 102 -32.73 -21.40 -117.46
CA LEU A 102 -32.67 -22.72 -118.11
C LEU A 102 -34.07 -23.27 -118.41
N ALA A 103 -35.00 -23.21 -117.44
CA ALA A 103 -36.37 -23.71 -117.63
C ALA A 103 -37.12 -22.99 -118.77
N THR A 104 -36.91 -21.68 -118.92
CA THR A 104 -37.53 -20.89 -120.00
C THR A 104 -36.97 -21.20 -121.39
N ARG A 105 -35.69 -21.57 -121.51
CA ARG A 105 -35.11 -22.03 -122.79
C ARG A 105 -35.63 -23.39 -123.21
N GLU A 106 -35.80 -24.31 -122.27
CA GLU A 106 -36.33 -25.66 -122.58
C GLU A 106 -37.78 -25.61 -123.07
N ASP A 107 -38.62 -24.75 -122.48
CA ASP A 107 -40.03 -24.62 -122.86
C ASP A 107 -40.19 -23.96 -124.25
N ALA A 108 -39.32 -23.00 -124.59
CA ALA A 108 -39.26 -22.40 -125.93
C ALA A 108 -38.85 -23.42 -127.00
N ALA A 109 -37.86 -24.27 -126.72
CA ALA A 109 -37.42 -25.32 -127.65
C ALA A 109 -38.51 -26.39 -127.88
N ALA A 110 -39.24 -26.78 -126.83
CA ALA A 110 -40.37 -27.70 -126.93
C ALA A 110 -41.51 -27.15 -127.81
N THR A 111 -41.81 -25.85 -127.67
CA THR A 111 -42.83 -25.16 -128.46
C THR A 111 -42.48 -25.12 -129.95
N LEU A 112 -41.22 -24.85 -130.29
CA LEU A 112 -40.73 -24.79 -131.67
C LEU A 112 -40.82 -26.17 -132.36
N LYS A 113 -40.42 -27.23 -131.64
CA LYS A 113 -40.52 -28.62 -132.12
C LYS A 113 -41.96 -29.01 -132.44
N LYS A 114 -42.92 -28.57 -131.61
CA LYS A 114 -44.35 -28.85 -131.79
C LYS A 114 -44.93 -28.14 -133.03
N LYS A 115 -44.45 -26.92 -133.34
CA LYS A 115 -44.85 -26.20 -134.56
C LYS A 115 -44.30 -26.86 -135.83
N PHE A 116 -43.04 -27.28 -135.83
CA PHE A 116 -42.42 -27.98 -136.97
C PHE A 116 -43.14 -29.29 -137.32
N LEU A 117 -43.51 -30.09 -136.31
CA LEU A 117 -44.25 -31.34 -136.52
C LEU A 117 -45.62 -31.10 -137.18
N ARG A 118 -46.34 -30.04 -136.78
CA ARG A 118 -47.62 -29.67 -137.43
C ARG A 118 -47.43 -29.30 -138.90
N LEU A 119 -46.36 -28.58 -139.24
CA LEU A 119 -46.07 -28.19 -140.62
C LEU A 119 -45.84 -29.42 -141.51
N ILE A 120 -45.07 -30.40 -141.01
CA ILE A 120 -44.80 -31.68 -141.70
C ILE A 120 -46.08 -32.50 -141.89
N ASP A 121 -46.96 -32.55 -140.88
CA ASP A 121 -48.24 -33.27 -140.98
C ASP A 121 -49.21 -32.60 -141.96
N CYS A 122 -49.27 -31.26 -141.99
CA CYS A 122 -50.03 -30.51 -143.00
C CYS A 122 -49.54 -30.83 -144.42
N GLY A 123 -48.23 -30.81 -144.65
CA GLY A 123 -47.62 -31.17 -145.93
C GLY A 123 -47.96 -32.61 -146.36
N ARG A 124 -47.91 -33.58 -145.44
CA ARG A 124 -48.30 -34.97 -145.71
C ARG A 124 -49.78 -35.13 -146.09
N ILE A 125 -50.67 -34.38 -145.47
CA ILE A 125 -52.11 -34.42 -145.78
C ILE A 125 -52.38 -33.83 -147.18
N ALA A 126 -51.72 -32.73 -147.52
CA ALA A 126 -51.81 -32.11 -148.85
C ALA A 126 -51.30 -33.06 -149.95
N PHE A 127 -50.16 -33.72 -149.71
CA PHE A 127 -49.58 -34.68 -150.66
C PHE A 127 -50.50 -35.89 -150.92
N ARG A 128 -51.15 -36.43 -149.88
CA ARG A 128 -52.12 -37.53 -150.04
C ARG A 128 -53.40 -37.11 -150.76
N ARG A 129 -53.77 -35.83 -150.74
CA ARG A 129 -54.90 -35.31 -151.53
C ARG A 129 -54.55 -35.25 -153.01
N MET A 130 -53.35 -34.79 -153.36
CA MET A 130 -52.86 -34.74 -154.74
C MET A 130 -52.79 -36.15 -155.37
N GLU A 131 -52.41 -37.17 -154.61
CA GLU A 131 -52.30 -38.56 -155.12
C GLU A 131 -53.64 -39.21 -155.52
N ARG A 132 -54.79 -38.64 -155.11
CA ARG A 132 -56.12 -39.22 -155.36
C ARG A 132 -56.90 -38.55 -156.50
N SER A 133 -56.48 -37.39 -156.98
CA SER A 133 -57.12 -36.69 -158.10
C SER A 133 -56.38 -36.97 -159.40
N LYS A 134 -57.02 -37.71 -160.31
CA LYS A 134 -56.54 -37.86 -161.70
C LYS A 134 -56.55 -36.50 -162.41
N PRO A 135 -55.54 -36.20 -163.24
CA PRO A 135 -55.38 -34.88 -163.83
C PRO A 135 -56.42 -34.66 -164.96
N ASP A 136 -57.22 -33.61 -164.80
CA ASP A 136 -58.04 -32.99 -165.83
C ASP A 136 -57.41 -31.65 -166.23
N VAL A 137 -57.60 -31.21 -167.47
CA VAL A 137 -56.82 -30.14 -168.13
C VAL A 137 -57.01 -28.76 -167.47
N ASP A 138 -58.08 -28.55 -166.69
CA ASP A 138 -58.30 -27.33 -165.90
C ASP A 138 -57.57 -27.33 -164.53
N SER A 139 -56.88 -28.41 -164.16
CA SER A 139 -56.19 -28.51 -162.86
C SER A 139 -54.81 -27.84 -162.83
N VAL A 140 -54.17 -27.59 -163.98
CA VAL A 140 -52.81 -27.04 -164.03
C VAL A 140 -52.75 -25.58 -163.55
N SER A 141 -53.75 -24.75 -163.88
CA SER A 141 -53.78 -23.35 -163.44
C SER A 141 -54.00 -23.20 -161.92
N HIS A 142 -54.70 -24.15 -161.29
CA HIS A 142 -54.92 -24.12 -159.84
C HIS A 142 -53.73 -24.69 -159.05
N TYR A 143 -52.92 -25.55 -159.68
CA TYR A 143 -51.68 -26.06 -159.08
C TYR A 143 -50.53 -25.05 -159.12
N GLU A 144 -50.49 -24.12 -160.10
CA GLU A 144 -49.51 -23.03 -160.11
C GLU A 144 -49.78 -21.99 -159.00
N GLU A 145 -51.04 -21.55 -158.80
CA GLU A 145 -51.39 -20.61 -157.71
C GLU A 145 -51.17 -21.21 -156.30
N LEU A 146 -51.44 -22.51 -156.11
CA LEU A 146 -51.18 -23.18 -154.82
C LEU A 146 -49.70 -23.45 -154.57
N SER A 147 -48.90 -23.63 -155.62
CA SER A 147 -47.44 -23.75 -155.52
C SER A 147 -46.83 -22.43 -155.06
N GLU A 148 -47.19 -21.32 -155.72
CA GLU A 148 -46.63 -19.99 -155.43
C GLU A 148 -46.97 -19.53 -153.99
N ALA A 149 -48.22 -19.69 -153.55
CA ALA A 149 -48.62 -19.33 -152.18
C ALA A 149 -47.93 -20.16 -151.08
N VAL A 150 -47.62 -21.45 -151.34
CA VAL A 150 -46.91 -22.30 -150.36
C VAL A 150 -45.41 -21.95 -150.33
N PHE A 151 -44.82 -21.58 -151.46
CA PHE A 151 -43.42 -21.14 -151.52
C PHE A 151 -43.23 -19.75 -150.89
N ASP A 152 -44.15 -18.81 -151.10
CA ASP A 152 -44.09 -17.47 -150.49
C ASP A 152 -44.19 -17.53 -148.95
N GLU A 153 -45.11 -18.35 -148.39
CA GLU A 153 -45.20 -18.53 -146.94
C GLU A 153 -43.96 -19.27 -146.39
N ALA A 154 -43.40 -20.23 -147.13
CA ALA A 154 -42.16 -20.90 -146.73
C ALA A 154 -40.96 -19.94 -146.74
N GLU A 155 -40.87 -19.03 -147.72
CA GLU A 155 -39.83 -18.02 -147.83
C GLU A 155 -39.98 -16.95 -146.73
N GLU A 156 -41.21 -16.52 -146.41
CA GLU A 156 -41.45 -15.59 -145.30
C GLU A 156 -41.05 -16.20 -143.95
N GLN A 157 -41.39 -17.48 -143.70
CA GLN A 157 -41.01 -18.19 -142.47
C GLN A 157 -39.49 -18.40 -142.38
N LEU A 158 -38.81 -18.71 -143.49
CA LEU A 158 -37.34 -18.83 -143.54
C LEU A 158 -36.65 -17.48 -143.28
N THR A 159 -37.20 -16.39 -143.79
CA THR A 159 -36.67 -15.03 -143.58
C THR A 159 -36.82 -14.60 -142.11
N ARG A 160 -37.95 -14.94 -141.48
CA ARG A 160 -38.16 -14.75 -140.03
C ARG A 160 -37.23 -15.60 -139.16
N LEU A 161 -36.95 -16.83 -139.58
CA LEU A 161 -36.02 -17.70 -138.85
C LEU A 161 -34.57 -17.20 -138.96
N ASN A 162 -34.15 -16.75 -140.14
CA ASN A 162 -32.80 -16.18 -140.34
C ASN A 162 -32.60 -14.89 -139.52
N THR A 163 -33.59 -14.00 -139.46
CA THR A 163 -33.51 -12.80 -138.61
C THR A 163 -33.44 -13.14 -137.12
N GLN A 164 -34.10 -14.21 -136.66
CA GLN A 164 -33.94 -14.70 -135.29
C GLN A 164 -32.55 -15.30 -135.03
N ILE A 165 -32.00 -16.08 -135.97
CA ILE A 165 -30.65 -16.65 -135.85
C ILE A 165 -29.59 -15.53 -135.77
N ASP A 166 -29.70 -14.49 -136.58
CA ASP A 166 -28.79 -13.34 -136.54
C ASP A 166 -28.88 -12.57 -135.22
N SER A 167 -30.08 -12.41 -134.66
CA SER A 167 -30.27 -11.79 -133.34
C SER A 167 -29.60 -12.60 -132.23
N MET A 168 -29.68 -13.94 -132.30
CA MET A 168 -29.00 -14.83 -131.35
C MET A 168 -27.48 -14.81 -131.51
N ARG A 169 -26.98 -14.68 -132.74
CA ARG A 169 -25.54 -14.58 -133.01
C ARG A 169 -24.93 -13.31 -132.44
N ARG A 170 -25.60 -12.15 -132.59
CA ARG A 170 -25.15 -10.88 -131.97
C ARG A 170 -25.17 -10.94 -130.44
N LEU A 171 -26.15 -11.61 -129.84
CA LEU A 171 -26.20 -11.79 -128.38
C LEU A 171 -25.05 -12.66 -127.87
N ALA A 172 -24.67 -13.70 -128.62
CA ALA A 172 -23.54 -14.56 -128.27
C ALA A 172 -22.19 -13.82 -128.37
N GLU A 173 -22.00 -12.99 -129.40
CA GLU A 173 -20.79 -12.15 -129.55
C GLU A 173 -20.67 -11.10 -128.42
N SER A 174 -21.79 -10.51 -127.97
CA SER A 174 -21.81 -9.59 -126.82
C SER A 174 -21.40 -10.27 -125.51
N LEU A 175 -21.93 -11.48 -125.24
CA LEU A 175 -21.58 -12.25 -124.03
C LEU A 175 -20.12 -12.72 -124.03
N GLN A 176 -19.55 -12.97 -125.20
CA GLN A 176 -18.15 -13.36 -125.31
C GLN A 176 -17.21 -12.18 -125.03
N ALA A 177 -17.57 -10.96 -125.46
CA ALA A 177 -16.81 -9.75 -125.14
C ALA A 177 -16.82 -9.40 -123.64
N ASP A 178 -17.96 -9.57 -122.97
CA ASP A 178 -18.08 -9.30 -121.52
C ASP A 178 -17.25 -10.30 -120.67
N ASN A 179 -17.25 -11.58 -121.05
CA ASN A 179 -16.44 -12.60 -120.37
C ASN A 179 -14.93 -12.36 -120.53
N GLU A 180 -14.48 -11.88 -121.69
CA GLU A 180 -13.06 -11.56 -121.91
C GLU A 180 -12.62 -10.33 -121.09
N ALA A 181 -13.50 -9.34 -120.91
CA ALA A 181 -13.24 -8.18 -120.05
C ALA A 181 -13.14 -8.56 -118.57
N GLU A 182 -13.99 -9.47 -118.09
CA GLU A 182 -14.01 -9.94 -116.70
C GLU A 182 -12.76 -10.82 -116.36
N ALA A 183 -12.31 -11.64 -117.31
CA ALA A 183 -11.08 -12.41 -117.17
C ALA A 183 -9.81 -11.54 -117.10
N GLU A 184 -9.78 -10.40 -117.79
CA GLU A 184 -8.68 -9.43 -117.75
C GLU A 184 -8.64 -8.67 -116.41
N HIS A 185 -9.81 -8.38 -115.81
CA HIS A 185 -9.92 -7.78 -114.48
C HIS A 185 -9.36 -8.69 -113.38
N HIS A 186 -9.73 -9.98 -113.37
CA HIS A 186 -9.23 -10.93 -112.39
C HIS A 186 -7.72 -11.21 -112.50
N ARG A 187 -7.14 -11.15 -113.70
CA ARG A 187 -5.68 -11.24 -113.89
C ARG A 187 -4.94 -10.06 -113.23
N LYS A 188 -5.52 -8.86 -113.21
CA LYS A 188 -4.93 -7.69 -112.55
C LYS A 188 -5.02 -7.75 -111.02
N GLU A 189 -6.15 -8.19 -110.46
CA GLU A 189 -6.29 -8.32 -108.99
C GLU A 189 -5.32 -9.36 -108.39
N LEU A 190 -5.12 -10.50 -109.07
CA LEU A 190 -4.19 -11.53 -108.59
C LEU A 190 -2.73 -11.06 -108.60
N ALA A 191 -2.35 -10.19 -109.54
CA ALA A 191 -1.01 -9.60 -109.58
C ALA A 191 -0.78 -8.61 -108.40
N ASP A 192 -1.79 -7.85 -107.99
CA ASP A 192 -1.70 -6.93 -106.84
C ASP A 192 -1.72 -7.66 -105.48
N ILE A 193 -2.43 -8.79 -105.37
CA ILE A 193 -2.39 -9.64 -104.17
C ILE A 193 -1.01 -10.28 -103.99
N ALA A 194 -0.34 -10.68 -105.08
CA ALA A 194 1.01 -11.23 -105.03
C ALA A 194 2.04 -10.18 -104.54
N LYS A 195 1.91 -8.91 -104.93
CA LYS A 195 2.77 -7.82 -104.43
C LYS A 195 2.56 -7.52 -102.95
N ARG A 196 1.32 -7.60 -102.44
CA ARG A 196 1.03 -7.36 -101.00
C ARG A 196 1.54 -8.47 -100.08
N ARG A 197 1.62 -9.72 -100.56
CA ARG A 197 2.14 -10.85 -99.76
C ARG A 197 3.66 -10.86 -99.58
N ALA A 198 4.42 -10.22 -100.46
CA ALA A 198 5.88 -10.12 -100.33
C ALA A 198 6.35 -9.05 -99.31
N ALA A 199 5.45 -8.21 -98.77
CA ALA A 199 5.78 -7.11 -97.88
C ALA A 199 5.52 -7.37 -96.37
N ILE A 200 5.11 -8.58 -95.97
CA ILE A 200 4.80 -8.93 -94.57
C ILE A 200 5.95 -9.76 -93.97
N ASN A 201 6.67 -9.19 -92.99
CA ASN A 201 7.84 -9.79 -92.35
C ASN A 201 7.46 -10.43 -90.99
N LEU A 202 7.15 -11.73 -90.98
CA LEU A 202 6.59 -12.50 -89.84
C LEU A 202 7.58 -12.78 -88.68
N GLY A 203 8.84 -12.35 -88.77
CA GLY A 203 9.88 -12.60 -87.77
C GLY A 203 9.76 -11.75 -86.50
N GLU A 204 9.54 -10.43 -86.65
CA GLU A 204 9.57 -9.48 -85.53
C GLU A 204 8.41 -9.67 -84.53
N PHE A 205 7.25 -10.15 -84.98
CA PHE A 205 6.11 -10.36 -84.10
C PHE A 205 6.28 -11.56 -83.15
N ARG A 206 7.11 -12.55 -83.47
CA ARG A 206 7.32 -13.71 -82.58
C ARG A 206 8.23 -13.38 -81.39
N GLU A 207 9.22 -12.51 -81.56
CA GLU A 207 10.11 -12.10 -80.46
C GLU A 207 9.38 -11.22 -79.42
N GLN A 208 8.46 -10.36 -79.86
CA GLN A 208 7.68 -9.51 -78.95
C GLN A 208 6.73 -10.33 -78.05
N ILE A 209 6.16 -11.43 -78.57
CA ILE A 209 5.27 -12.31 -77.78
C ILE A 209 6.05 -13.01 -76.66
N ALA A 210 7.23 -13.56 -76.95
CA ALA A 210 8.06 -14.24 -75.94
C ALA A 210 8.52 -13.30 -74.80
N SER A 211 8.83 -12.04 -75.13
CA SER A 211 9.17 -10.98 -74.17
C SER A 211 8.02 -10.67 -73.20
N LEU A 212 6.79 -10.62 -73.70
CA LEU A 212 5.61 -10.32 -72.89
C LEU A 212 5.24 -11.49 -71.95
N GLU A 213 5.37 -12.73 -72.41
CA GLU A 213 5.11 -13.92 -71.58
C GLU A 213 6.08 -14.04 -70.39
N SER A 214 7.36 -13.73 -70.60
CA SER A 214 8.36 -13.67 -69.51
C SER A 214 8.02 -12.59 -68.48
N SER A 215 7.59 -11.42 -68.94
CA SER A 215 7.21 -10.31 -68.05
C SER A 215 5.95 -10.63 -67.23
N GLN A 216 5.00 -11.39 -67.81
CA GLN A 216 3.79 -11.82 -67.12
C GLN A 216 4.10 -12.81 -65.98
N ALA A 217 5.03 -13.74 -66.19
CA ALA A 217 5.43 -14.70 -65.16
C ALA A 217 6.06 -14.01 -63.94
N GLU A 218 6.94 -13.02 -64.17
CA GLU A 218 7.57 -12.26 -63.07
C GLU A 218 6.58 -11.41 -62.25
N LEU A 219 5.52 -10.91 -62.88
CA LEU A 219 4.49 -10.13 -62.18
C LEU A 219 3.64 -11.01 -61.27
N LEU A 220 3.32 -12.23 -61.71
CA LEU A 220 2.54 -13.18 -60.90
C LEU A 220 3.28 -13.62 -59.63
N ASP A 221 4.59 -13.86 -59.71
CA ASP A 221 5.39 -14.22 -58.54
C ASP A 221 5.54 -13.03 -57.57
N ARG A 222 5.70 -11.81 -58.09
CA ARG A 222 5.69 -10.59 -57.26
C ARG A 222 4.35 -10.40 -56.54
N MET A 223 3.22 -10.69 -57.19
CA MET A 223 1.90 -10.61 -56.57
C MET A 223 1.72 -11.64 -55.44
N LYS A 224 2.16 -12.89 -55.64
CA LYS A 224 2.14 -13.93 -54.58
C LYS A 224 3.02 -13.56 -53.38
N GLY A 225 4.21 -13.01 -53.64
CA GLY A 225 5.11 -12.53 -52.60
C GLY A 225 4.51 -11.36 -51.79
N ASN A 226 3.80 -10.45 -52.46
CA ASN A 226 3.14 -9.31 -51.80
C ASN A 226 1.94 -9.74 -50.94
N GLU A 227 1.15 -10.73 -51.38
CA GLU A 227 0.03 -11.25 -50.58
C GLU A 227 0.53 -11.96 -49.31
N SER A 228 1.64 -12.69 -49.40
CA SER A 228 2.28 -13.34 -48.26
C SER A 228 2.75 -12.30 -47.22
N LYS A 229 3.41 -11.22 -47.67
CA LYS A 229 3.84 -10.11 -46.79
C LYS A 229 2.67 -9.38 -46.14
N LYS A 230 1.56 -9.20 -46.88
CA LYS A 230 0.34 -8.55 -46.38
C LYS A 230 -0.30 -9.35 -45.25
N GLN A 231 -0.33 -10.68 -45.36
CA GLN A 231 -0.84 -11.57 -44.31
C GLN A 231 0.06 -11.53 -43.06
N GLU A 232 1.38 -11.48 -43.23
CA GLU A 232 2.33 -11.36 -42.12
C GLU A 232 2.18 -10.04 -41.36
N ILE A 233 2.04 -8.91 -42.07
CA ILE A 233 1.77 -7.59 -41.46
C ILE A 233 0.43 -7.59 -40.71
N ALA A 234 -0.61 -8.21 -41.28
CA ALA A 234 -1.91 -8.30 -40.61
C ALA A 234 -1.84 -9.09 -39.30
N LYS A 235 -1.05 -10.18 -39.28
CA LYS A 235 -0.82 -10.98 -38.07
C LYS A 235 -0.07 -10.18 -36.99
N VAL A 236 1.02 -9.50 -37.37
CA VAL A 236 1.82 -8.67 -36.45
C VAL A 236 0.98 -7.52 -35.87
N ASN A 237 0.14 -6.88 -36.68
CA ASN A 237 -0.74 -5.81 -36.20
C ASN A 237 -1.80 -6.32 -35.22
N ALA A 238 -2.36 -7.51 -35.44
CA ALA A 238 -3.31 -8.11 -34.51
C ALA A 238 -2.64 -8.48 -33.18
N GLU A 239 -1.43 -9.06 -33.24
CA GLU A 239 -0.63 -9.38 -32.05
C GLU A 239 -0.25 -8.11 -31.26
N MET A 240 0.16 -7.05 -31.95
CA MET A 240 0.49 -5.77 -31.32
C MET A 240 -0.74 -5.09 -30.68
N SER A 241 -1.91 -5.17 -31.32
CA SER A 241 -3.16 -4.64 -30.74
C SER A 241 -3.54 -5.37 -29.45
N ALA A 242 -3.45 -6.70 -29.44
CA ALA A 242 -3.75 -7.51 -28.25
C ALA A 242 -2.78 -7.20 -27.09
N GLU A 243 -1.50 -6.97 -27.38
CA GLU A 243 -0.50 -6.59 -26.36
C GLU A 243 -0.75 -5.17 -25.83
N ILE A 244 -1.20 -4.22 -26.66
CA ILE A 244 -1.61 -2.88 -26.22
C ILE A 244 -2.81 -2.97 -25.29
N ASP A 245 -3.84 -3.75 -25.65
CA ASP A 245 -5.04 -3.93 -24.83
C ASP A 245 -4.68 -4.55 -23.47
N LYS A 246 -3.83 -5.58 -23.46
CA LYS A 246 -3.32 -6.21 -22.24
C LYS A 246 -2.59 -5.21 -21.34
N ARG A 247 -1.62 -4.45 -21.88
CA ARG A 247 -0.88 -3.44 -21.10
C ARG A 247 -1.77 -2.31 -20.61
N SER A 248 -2.80 -1.95 -21.37
CA SER A 248 -3.77 -0.93 -20.95
C SER A 248 -4.60 -1.39 -19.74
N ALA A 249 -4.98 -2.67 -19.70
CA ALA A 249 -5.68 -3.28 -18.57
C ALA A 249 -4.77 -3.37 -17.32
N GLU A 250 -3.51 -3.80 -17.48
CA GLU A 250 -2.51 -3.82 -16.41
C GLU A 250 -2.26 -2.42 -15.84
N LEU A 251 -2.20 -1.39 -16.69
CA LEU A 251 -2.02 0.00 -16.27
C LEU A 251 -3.25 0.56 -15.53
N ALA A 252 -4.46 0.16 -15.93
CA ALA A 252 -5.69 0.49 -15.19
C ALA A 252 -5.72 -0.16 -13.81
N GLN A 253 -5.32 -1.43 -13.71
CA GLN A 253 -5.20 -2.15 -12.44
C GLN A 253 -4.18 -1.47 -11.52
N MET A 254 -2.94 -1.24 -11.99
CA MET A 254 -1.90 -0.56 -11.19
C MET A 254 -2.33 0.82 -10.70
N LYS A 255 -3.08 1.58 -11.51
CA LYS A 255 -3.62 2.89 -11.08
C LYS A 255 -4.58 2.75 -9.92
N SER A 256 -5.45 1.75 -9.93
CA SER A 256 -6.38 1.50 -8.82
C SER A 256 -5.65 1.12 -7.53
N GLU A 257 -4.62 0.27 -7.63
CA GLU A 257 -3.78 -0.13 -6.49
C GLU A 257 -3.03 1.08 -5.90
N VAL A 258 -2.49 1.97 -6.73
CA VAL A 258 -1.82 3.20 -6.29
C VAL A 258 -2.77 4.11 -5.50
N VAL A 259 -4.05 4.20 -5.88
CA VAL A 259 -5.04 4.98 -5.12
C VAL A 259 -5.26 4.35 -3.74
N THR A 260 -5.48 3.04 -3.67
CA THR A 260 -5.69 2.34 -2.38
C THR A 260 -4.47 2.45 -1.46
N LEU A 261 -3.25 2.37 -1.99
CA LEU A 261 -2.03 2.51 -1.19
C LEU A 261 -1.85 3.94 -0.67
N LYS A 262 -2.26 4.96 -1.43
CA LYS A 262 -2.24 6.35 -0.97
C LYS A 262 -3.18 6.55 0.22
N GLU A 263 -4.42 6.06 0.13
CA GLU A 263 -5.39 6.13 1.23
C GLU A 263 -4.88 5.42 2.48
N GLN A 264 -4.24 4.24 2.32
CA GLN A 264 -3.63 3.52 3.44
C GLN A 264 -2.46 4.29 4.07
N THR A 265 -1.65 4.98 3.26
CA THR A 265 -0.52 5.78 3.74
C THR A 265 -1.02 6.97 4.55
N GLU A 266 -2.04 7.69 4.06
CA GLU A 266 -2.65 8.82 4.79
C GLU A 266 -3.28 8.36 6.12
N HIS A 267 -3.97 7.22 6.14
CA HIS A 267 -4.48 6.64 7.38
C HIS A 267 -3.36 6.29 8.36
N LEU A 268 -2.25 5.71 7.87
CA LEU A 268 -1.11 5.36 8.72
C LEU A 268 -0.44 6.61 9.32
N ASP A 269 -0.35 7.71 8.58
CA ASP A 269 0.18 8.98 9.08
C ASP A 269 -0.68 9.54 10.22
N VAL A 270 -2.01 9.44 10.13
CA VAL A 270 -2.93 9.83 11.21
C VAL A 270 -2.72 8.97 12.45
N VAL A 271 -2.65 7.64 12.29
CA VAL A 271 -2.41 6.71 13.41
C VAL A 271 -1.04 6.97 14.07
N CYS A 272 0.00 7.22 13.27
CA CYS A 272 1.32 7.57 13.80
C CYS A 272 1.29 8.87 14.61
N ALA A 273 0.56 9.89 14.15
CA ALA A 273 0.40 11.15 14.89
C ALA A 273 -0.36 10.96 16.21
N GLU A 274 -1.39 10.12 16.23
CA GLU A 274 -2.14 9.79 17.46
C GLU A 274 -1.28 9.00 18.46
N LEU A 275 -0.53 8.00 17.98
CA LEU A 275 0.39 7.23 18.82
C LEU A 275 1.49 8.12 19.42
N GLN A 276 2.01 9.07 18.65
CA GLN A 276 2.99 10.03 19.13
C GLN A 276 2.42 10.92 20.25
N LYS A 277 1.20 11.45 20.08
CA LYS A 277 0.50 12.19 21.14
C LYS A 277 0.28 11.33 22.38
N ARG A 278 -0.08 10.06 22.22
CA ARG A 278 -0.29 9.14 23.35
C ARG A 278 1.01 8.83 24.07
N LYS A 279 2.11 8.65 23.34
CA LYS A 279 3.45 8.48 23.90
C LYS A 279 3.85 9.68 24.75
N GLU A 280 3.67 10.90 24.24
CA GLU A 280 3.99 12.14 24.97
C GLU A 280 3.12 12.31 26.23
N ALA A 281 1.82 11.99 26.15
CA ALA A 281 0.92 12.01 27.30
C ALA A 281 1.35 11.02 28.38
N LEU A 282 1.65 9.77 28.01
CA LEU A 282 2.13 8.75 28.94
C LEU A 282 3.50 9.11 29.55
N GLN A 283 4.38 9.71 28.76
CA GLN A 283 5.69 10.17 29.24
C GLN A 283 5.55 11.30 30.26
N LYS A 284 4.58 12.20 30.08
CA LYS A 284 4.22 13.23 31.05
C LYS A 284 3.64 12.62 32.33
N GLU A 285 2.66 11.73 32.23
CA GLU A 285 2.06 11.02 33.38
C GLU A 285 3.13 10.27 34.19
N LEU A 286 4.06 9.58 33.52
CA LEU A 286 5.18 8.89 34.17
C LEU A 286 6.10 9.88 34.90
N SER A 287 6.42 11.03 34.29
CA SER A 287 7.27 12.04 34.92
C SER A 287 6.62 12.63 36.19
N GLU A 288 5.32 12.89 36.16
CA GLU A 288 4.55 13.40 37.31
C GLU A 288 4.46 12.36 38.43
N PHE A 289 4.25 11.09 38.06
CA PHE A 289 4.25 9.98 39.01
C PHE A 289 5.61 9.83 39.69
N VAL A 290 6.70 9.84 38.93
CA VAL A 290 8.07 9.74 39.46
C VAL A 290 8.40 10.93 40.36
N SER A 291 8.03 12.17 39.97
CA SER A 291 8.23 13.35 40.81
C SER A 291 7.50 13.21 42.16
N THR A 292 6.22 12.85 42.11
CA THR A 292 5.40 12.65 43.31
C THR A 292 5.94 11.53 44.21
N ALA A 293 6.41 10.44 43.61
CA ALA A 293 7.03 9.34 44.35
C ALA A 293 8.33 9.78 45.03
N ASN A 294 9.19 10.51 44.33
CA ASN A 294 10.44 11.03 44.87
C ASN A 294 10.20 12.01 46.03
N GLU A 295 9.24 12.92 45.90
CA GLU A 295 8.85 13.83 46.99
C GLU A 295 8.42 13.07 48.26
N LYS A 296 7.64 12.00 48.09
CA LYS A 296 7.22 11.14 49.22
C LYS A 296 8.38 10.36 49.83
N ILE A 297 9.31 9.87 49.01
CA ILE A 297 10.51 9.17 49.50
C ILE A 297 11.37 10.13 50.34
N ILE A 298 11.65 11.33 49.83
CA ILE A 298 12.42 12.36 50.55
C ILE A 298 11.71 12.75 51.86
N ALA A 299 10.40 12.94 51.83
CA ALA A 299 9.62 13.23 53.04
C ALA A 299 9.70 12.10 54.08
N LEU A 300 9.67 10.84 53.65
CA LEU A 300 9.84 9.69 54.54
C LEU A 300 11.26 9.61 55.11
N GLU A 301 12.28 9.87 54.30
CA GLU A 301 13.68 9.93 54.74
C GLU A 301 13.86 11.01 55.83
N HIS A 302 13.36 12.22 55.61
CA HIS A 302 13.41 13.28 56.63
C HIS A 302 12.68 12.91 57.93
N VAL A 303 11.52 12.25 57.85
CA VAL A 303 10.80 11.79 59.06
C VAL A 303 11.62 10.74 59.84
N VAL A 304 12.31 9.84 59.14
CA VAL A 304 13.17 8.83 59.78
C VAL A 304 14.37 9.51 60.43
N ASP A 305 15.04 10.43 59.73
CA ASP A 305 16.16 11.20 60.26
C ASP A 305 15.74 12.01 61.50
N ASP A 306 14.59 12.69 61.46
CA ASP A 306 14.06 13.47 62.59
C ASP A 306 13.80 12.58 63.83
N ILE A 307 13.27 11.37 63.64
CA ILE A 307 13.07 10.40 64.72
C ILE A 307 14.41 9.96 65.30
N TYR A 308 15.40 9.67 64.45
CA TYR A 308 16.74 9.27 64.88
C TYR A 308 17.46 10.39 65.64
N GLN A 309 17.45 11.61 65.11
CA GLN A 309 18.09 12.76 65.76
C GLN A 309 17.43 13.10 67.10
N THR A 310 16.10 13.02 67.17
CA THR A 310 15.37 13.20 68.45
C THR A 310 15.82 12.16 69.46
N TYR A 311 15.88 10.88 69.06
CA TYR A 311 16.30 9.79 69.93
C TYR A 311 17.75 9.96 70.44
N VAL A 312 18.69 10.30 69.55
CA VAL A 312 20.08 10.56 69.91
C VAL A 312 20.21 11.76 70.85
N SER A 313 19.44 12.82 70.61
CA SER A 313 19.39 14.00 71.48
C SER A 313 18.92 13.64 72.90
N GLU A 314 17.82 12.88 73.00
CA GLU A 314 17.29 12.42 74.29
C GLU A 314 18.28 11.52 75.05
N LEU A 315 18.98 10.62 74.36
CA LEU A 315 20.05 9.82 74.95
C LEU A 315 21.21 10.67 75.46
N LYS A 316 21.67 11.65 74.67
CA LYS A 316 22.74 12.58 75.08
C LYS A 316 22.34 13.38 76.32
N MET A 317 21.13 13.96 76.33
CA MET A 317 20.63 14.71 77.49
C MET A 317 20.56 13.84 78.74
N ARG A 318 20.07 12.61 78.60
CA ARG A 318 20.00 11.63 79.68
C ARG A 318 21.38 11.27 80.23
N HIS A 319 22.34 10.96 79.36
CA HIS A 319 23.71 10.62 79.75
C HIS A 319 24.36 11.78 80.50
N THR A 320 24.22 13.01 80.01
CA THR A 320 24.70 14.21 80.71
C THR A 320 24.09 14.33 82.10
N ARG A 321 22.77 14.13 82.24
CA ARG A 321 22.09 14.19 83.54
C ARG A 321 22.59 13.12 84.51
N GLN A 322 22.76 11.88 84.05
CA GLN A 322 23.31 10.78 84.86
C GLN A 322 24.71 11.10 85.34
N THR A 323 25.60 11.55 84.45
CA THR A 323 26.97 11.93 84.80
C THR A 323 27.00 13.08 85.79
N CYS A 324 26.19 14.13 85.59
CA CYS A 324 26.05 15.22 86.56
C CYS A 324 25.57 14.73 87.94
N ASN A 325 24.62 13.81 87.99
CA ASN A 325 24.11 13.24 89.24
C ASN A 325 25.18 12.42 89.97
N VAL A 326 25.90 11.55 89.26
CA VAL A 326 27.01 10.76 89.80
C VAL A 326 28.11 11.69 90.34
N GLU A 327 28.49 12.70 89.56
CA GLU A 327 29.48 13.69 89.98
C GLU A 327 29.01 14.48 91.20
N MET A 328 27.73 14.86 91.28
CA MET A 328 27.17 15.57 92.43
C MET A 328 27.25 14.71 93.69
N ILE A 329 26.88 13.43 93.62
CA ILE A 329 26.96 12.50 94.76
C ILE A 329 28.42 12.30 95.22
N ALA A 330 29.36 12.25 94.28
CA ALA A 330 30.78 12.06 94.57
C ALA A 330 31.47 13.31 95.13
N LYS A 331 31.12 14.51 94.63
CA LYS A 331 31.76 15.79 95.01
C LYS A 331 31.14 16.43 96.26
N THR A 332 29.87 16.14 96.56
CA THR A 332 29.20 16.73 97.73
C THR A 332 29.80 16.16 99.00
N GLU A 333 30.40 17.04 99.81
CA GLU A 333 30.86 16.69 101.14
C GLU A 333 29.66 16.20 101.96
N LYS A 334 29.80 14.99 102.54
CA LYS A 334 28.71 14.39 103.31
C LYS A 334 28.40 15.26 104.51
N LEU A 335 27.13 15.29 104.88
CA LEU A 335 26.69 16.06 106.04
C LEU A 335 27.37 15.50 107.29
N ASP A 336 28.33 16.26 107.82
CA ASP A 336 29.00 15.91 109.06
C ASP A 336 28.10 16.17 110.28
N GLU A 337 28.49 15.68 111.45
CA GLU A 337 27.68 15.84 112.66
C GLU A 337 27.45 17.31 113.04
N ASP A 338 28.45 18.17 112.81
CA ASP A 338 28.38 19.58 113.22
C ASP A 338 27.46 20.40 112.33
N ALA A 339 27.46 20.15 111.02
CA ALA A 339 26.49 20.71 110.09
C ALA A 339 25.10 20.12 110.36
N ALA A 340 24.98 18.82 110.65
CA ALA A 340 23.70 18.19 110.98
C ALA A 340 23.06 18.79 112.25
N ARG A 341 23.86 19.17 113.25
CA ARG A 341 23.40 19.87 114.47
C ARG A 341 22.80 21.25 114.21
N ARG A 342 23.15 21.90 113.08
CA ARG A 342 22.63 23.24 112.70
C ARG A 342 21.30 23.19 111.94
N LEU A 343 20.89 22.01 111.47
CA LEU A 343 19.64 21.82 110.74
C LEU A 343 18.46 21.54 111.67
N ASP A 344 17.25 21.79 111.17
CA ASP A 344 16.04 21.61 111.96
C ASP A 344 15.69 20.12 112.11
N SER A 345 15.57 19.66 113.36
CA SER A 345 15.22 18.28 113.72
C SER A 345 13.80 18.16 114.31
N ALA A 346 12.97 19.20 114.17
CA ALA A 346 11.62 19.21 114.71
C ALA A 346 10.80 18.06 114.13
N LEU A 347 10.36 17.14 115.00
CA LEU A 347 9.60 15.93 114.66
C LEU A 347 8.44 16.21 113.70
N LYS A 348 7.72 17.32 113.89
CA LYS A 348 6.61 17.71 113.01
C LYS A 348 7.06 17.94 111.56
N LYS A 349 8.20 18.60 111.34
CA LYS A 349 8.71 18.91 110.00
C LYS A 349 9.38 17.71 109.35
N THR A 350 10.21 16.97 110.08
CA THR A 350 10.87 15.76 109.56
C THR A 350 9.83 14.70 109.17
N THR A 351 8.84 14.43 110.01
CA THR A 351 7.74 13.48 109.69
C THR A 351 6.87 13.99 108.53
N ALA A 352 6.67 15.31 108.40
CA ALA A 352 5.95 15.87 107.26
C ALA A 352 6.72 15.66 105.94
N ALA A 353 8.04 15.82 105.95
CA ALA A 353 8.89 15.54 104.79
C ALA A 353 8.81 14.06 104.38
N VAL A 354 8.90 13.12 105.34
CA VAL A 354 8.73 11.67 105.08
C VAL A 354 7.37 11.37 104.45
N LYS A 355 6.28 11.95 104.96
CA LYS A 355 4.94 11.79 104.37
C LYS A 355 4.82 12.35 102.96
N LYS A 356 5.50 13.46 102.66
CA LYS A 356 5.57 14.04 101.31
C LYS A 356 6.34 13.13 100.35
N VAL A 357 7.42 12.49 100.81
CA VAL A 357 8.15 11.47 100.03
C VAL A 357 7.23 10.31 99.63
N LYS A 358 6.44 9.77 100.56
CA LYS A 358 5.45 8.72 100.24
C LYS A 358 4.37 9.16 99.24
N SER A 359 4.15 10.47 99.14
CA SER A 359 3.17 11.10 98.25
C SER A 359 3.81 11.62 96.95
N LEU A 360 5.08 11.30 96.68
CA LEU A 360 5.72 11.56 95.38
C LEU A 360 4.93 10.84 94.27
N GLY A 361 4.79 11.51 93.12
CA GLY A 361 3.93 11.09 92.02
C GLY A 361 2.46 11.54 92.11
N THR A 362 2.10 12.26 93.19
CA THR A 362 0.84 13.02 93.24
C THR A 362 1.07 14.46 92.80
N SER A 363 0.08 15.11 92.18
CA SER A 363 0.16 16.51 91.74
C SER A 363 0.36 17.53 92.88
N ALA A 364 0.23 17.08 94.14
CA ALA A 364 0.35 17.93 95.32
C ALA A 364 1.80 18.18 95.77
N VAL A 365 2.76 17.37 95.32
CA VAL A 365 4.16 17.43 95.78
C VAL A 365 5.09 17.47 94.57
N SER A 366 5.85 18.56 94.41
CA SER A 366 6.94 18.62 93.43
C SER A 366 8.28 18.24 94.09
N ALA A 367 9.14 17.54 93.34
CA ALA A 367 10.48 17.16 93.82
C ALA A 367 11.31 18.38 94.23
N SER A 368 11.32 19.44 93.42
CA SER A 368 12.09 20.66 93.70
C SER A 368 11.67 21.36 95.01
N SER A 369 10.37 21.44 95.28
CA SER A 369 9.84 22.03 96.53
C SER A 369 10.20 21.16 97.73
N LEU A 370 10.07 19.84 97.59
CA LEU A 370 10.42 18.89 98.63
C LEU A 370 11.93 18.90 98.94
N ILE A 371 12.78 18.94 97.93
CA ILE A 371 14.25 19.03 98.10
C ILE A 371 14.61 20.30 98.87
N SER A 372 14.05 21.46 98.51
CA SER A 372 14.33 22.73 99.21
C SER A 372 13.85 22.73 100.68
N GLU A 373 12.80 21.98 101.00
CA GLU A 373 12.40 21.74 102.39
C GLU A 373 13.40 20.82 103.09
N MET A 374 13.77 19.70 102.47
CA MET A 374 14.69 18.70 103.04
C MET A 374 16.11 19.23 103.25
N GLU A 375 16.57 20.19 102.45
CA GLU A 375 17.84 20.91 102.63
C GLU A 375 17.98 21.55 104.01
N LYS A 376 16.85 21.98 104.60
CA LYS A 376 16.79 22.69 105.89
C LYS A 376 16.58 21.75 107.07
N LEU A 377 16.40 20.45 106.82
CA LEU A 377 16.06 19.45 107.84
C LEU A 377 17.24 18.51 108.10
N ASN A 378 17.37 18.08 109.35
CA ASN A 378 18.18 16.93 109.72
C ASN A 378 17.33 15.67 109.59
N LEU A 379 17.66 14.82 108.62
CA LEU A 379 16.92 13.59 108.33
C LEU A 379 17.72 12.32 108.70
N SER A 380 18.86 12.44 109.37
CA SER A 380 19.75 11.29 109.66
C SER A 380 19.04 10.16 110.42
N LYS A 381 18.02 10.48 111.24
CA LYS A 381 17.24 9.48 112.01
C LYS A 381 16.05 8.88 111.26
N TYR A 382 15.79 9.30 110.02
CA TYR A 382 14.61 8.89 109.24
C TYR A 382 15.00 8.28 107.88
N LEU A 383 16.27 7.94 107.65
CA LEU A 383 16.75 7.48 106.34
C LEU A 383 16.12 6.15 105.90
N ASP A 384 15.89 5.25 106.84
CA ASP A 384 15.19 3.98 106.64
C ASP A 384 13.70 4.18 106.34
N GLU A 385 13.02 5.08 107.07
CA GLU A 385 11.61 5.43 106.82
C GLU A 385 11.44 6.16 105.48
N LEU A 386 12.41 6.99 105.09
CA LEU A 386 12.46 7.64 103.78
C LEU A 386 12.60 6.60 102.67
N ALA A 387 13.52 5.64 102.81
CA ALA A 387 13.68 4.54 101.87
C ALA A 387 12.39 3.71 101.73
N ALA A 388 11.77 3.33 102.84
CA ALA A 388 10.47 2.65 102.86
C ALA A 388 9.38 3.47 102.16
N SER A 389 9.31 4.78 102.45
CA SER A 389 8.32 5.69 101.85
C SER A 389 8.47 5.82 100.34
N ILE A 390 9.70 5.82 99.81
CA ILE A 390 9.96 5.85 98.36
C ILE A 390 9.42 4.59 97.69
N LEU A 391 9.70 3.42 98.26
CA LEU A 391 9.26 2.14 97.69
C LEU A 391 7.77 1.88 97.89
N GLU A 392 7.14 2.44 98.92
CA GLU A 392 5.69 2.36 99.14
C GLU A 392 4.88 3.36 98.30
N ALA A 393 5.54 4.39 97.73
CA ALA A 393 4.89 5.40 96.92
C ALA A 393 4.20 4.78 95.69
N LYS A 394 3.03 5.31 95.34
CA LYS A 394 2.23 4.87 94.19
C LYS A 394 2.69 5.60 92.92
N LEU A 395 3.86 5.21 92.43
CA LEU A 395 4.53 5.86 91.31
C LEU A 395 3.98 5.41 89.95
N LYS A 396 3.93 6.35 89.01
CA LYS A 396 3.80 6.12 87.58
C LYS A 396 5.17 6.25 86.90
N SER A 397 5.27 5.79 85.67
CA SER A 397 6.50 5.93 84.87
C SER A 397 6.95 7.38 84.65
N SER A 398 6.02 8.34 84.66
CA SER A 398 6.31 9.78 84.58
C SER A 398 7.05 10.31 85.80
N ASP A 399 6.84 9.68 86.95
CA ASP A 399 7.25 10.22 88.26
C ASP A 399 8.68 9.80 88.61
N ILE A 400 9.27 8.88 87.83
CA ILE A 400 10.58 8.30 88.10
C ILE A 400 11.67 9.37 88.10
N GLY A 401 11.60 10.37 87.21
CA GLY A 401 12.56 11.47 87.19
C GLY A 401 12.59 12.24 88.51
N ASP A 402 11.43 12.65 89.01
CA ASP A 402 11.26 13.38 90.26
C ASP A 402 11.76 12.57 91.47
N VAL A 403 11.48 11.26 91.49
CA VAL A 403 11.95 10.36 92.56
C VAL A 403 13.46 10.20 92.51
N VAL A 404 14.05 10.07 91.31
CA VAL A 404 15.51 10.02 91.14
C VAL A 404 16.14 11.30 91.69
N ASP A 405 15.61 12.49 91.39
CA ASP A 405 16.16 13.75 91.88
C ASP A 405 16.18 13.80 93.43
N VAL A 406 15.10 13.36 94.08
CA VAL A 406 15.03 13.26 95.56
C VAL A 406 16.05 12.24 96.10
N CYS A 407 16.18 11.08 95.45
CA CYS A 407 17.13 10.04 95.87
C CYS A 407 18.58 10.47 95.68
N VAL A 408 18.89 11.17 94.59
CA VAL A 408 20.23 11.72 94.32
C VAL A 408 20.57 12.79 95.37
N PHE A 409 19.63 13.67 95.73
CA PHE A 409 19.81 14.62 96.83
C PHE A 409 20.08 13.92 98.18
N LEU A 410 19.28 12.91 98.53
CA LEU A 410 19.47 12.16 99.77
C LEU A 410 20.81 11.43 99.78
N SER A 411 21.21 10.83 98.65
CA SER A 411 22.47 10.10 98.49
C SER A 411 23.69 11.03 98.50
N SER A 412 23.56 12.25 97.96
CA SER A 412 24.64 13.24 98.00
C SER A 412 24.87 13.73 99.42
N ARG A 413 23.81 13.88 100.23
CA ARG A 413 23.86 14.42 101.60
C ARG A 413 24.16 13.38 102.69
N TYR A 414 23.55 12.19 102.61
CA TYR A 414 23.60 11.17 103.65
C TYR A 414 24.26 9.88 103.15
N GLN A 415 25.43 9.52 103.70
CA GLN A 415 26.22 8.38 103.24
C GLN A 415 25.50 7.03 103.40
N GLU A 416 24.68 6.87 104.44
CA GLU A 416 24.01 5.60 104.77
C GLU A 416 22.72 5.37 103.94
N PHE A 417 22.16 6.43 103.35
CA PHE A 417 20.88 6.37 102.64
C PHE A 417 20.85 5.36 101.48
N PRO A 418 21.86 5.29 100.58
CA PRO A 418 21.87 4.29 99.51
C PRO A 418 21.79 2.85 100.02
N GLY A 419 22.37 2.57 101.20
CA GLY A 419 22.31 1.25 101.84
C GLY A 419 20.88 0.91 102.29
N PHE A 420 20.21 1.84 102.98
CA PHE A 420 18.81 1.66 103.38
C PHE A 420 17.88 1.49 102.16
N LEU A 421 18.09 2.28 101.11
CA LEU A 421 17.31 2.19 99.88
C LEU A 421 17.47 0.82 99.20
N LEU A 422 18.69 0.30 99.15
CA LEU A 422 18.98 -1.00 98.56
C LEU A 422 18.33 -2.16 99.35
N GLU A 423 18.38 -2.11 100.68
CA GLU A 423 17.69 -3.09 101.53
C GLU A 423 16.17 -3.06 101.31
N GLU A 424 15.61 -1.88 101.08
CA GLU A 424 14.18 -1.75 100.81
C GLU A 424 13.79 -2.33 99.44
N PHE A 425 14.63 -2.13 98.41
CA PHE A 425 14.45 -2.79 97.13
C PHE A 425 14.46 -4.32 97.27
N ARG A 426 15.37 -4.89 98.07
CA ARG A 426 15.44 -6.34 98.33
C ARG A 426 14.14 -6.90 98.94
N LYS A 427 13.30 -6.08 99.57
CA LYS A 427 11.98 -6.51 100.09
C LYS A 427 10.89 -6.44 99.02
N HIS A 428 11.05 -5.58 98.01
CA HIS A 428 10.01 -5.23 97.04
C HIS A 428 10.18 -5.90 95.66
N VAL A 429 11.41 -6.25 95.26
CA VAL A 429 11.66 -6.93 93.98
C VAL A 429 12.00 -8.42 94.21
N PRO A 430 11.52 -9.32 93.34
CA PRO A 430 11.83 -10.74 93.46
C PRO A 430 13.24 -11.01 92.93
N TYR A 431 14.09 -11.66 93.74
CA TYR A 431 15.46 -12.01 93.33
C TYR A 431 15.89 -13.40 93.81
N ARG A 432 15.10 -14.04 94.69
CA ARG A 432 15.31 -15.42 95.16
C ARG A 432 14.34 -16.34 94.43
N LYS A 433 14.73 -17.60 94.23
CA LYS A 433 13.89 -18.61 93.56
C LYS A 433 12.55 -18.89 94.26
N THR A 434 12.46 -18.59 95.55
CA THR A 434 11.25 -18.78 96.38
C THR A 434 10.31 -17.59 96.35
N ASP A 435 10.72 -16.46 95.77
CA ASP A 435 9.92 -15.25 95.73
C ASP A 435 8.71 -15.42 94.80
N LYS A 436 7.70 -14.56 94.97
CA LYS A 436 6.50 -14.53 94.12
C LYS A 436 6.24 -13.10 93.67
N ILE A 437 5.78 -12.94 92.44
CA ILE A 437 5.35 -11.64 91.93
C ILE A 437 3.93 -11.36 92.47
N SER A 438 3.83 -10.57 93.53
CA SER A 438 2.54 -10.21 94.13
C SER A 438 1.81 -9.12 93.34
N ASN A 439 2.54 -8.12 92.87
CA ASN A 439 1.99 -6.98 92.14
C ASN A 439 2.80 -6.71 90.86
N PRO A 440 2.44 -7.35 89.74
CA PRO A 440 3.10 -7.15 88.46
C PRO A 440 3.14 -5.68 88.03
N ALA A 441 2.08 -4.92 88.26
CA ALA A 441 1.97 -3.53 87.82
C ALA A 441 2.96 -2.61 88.54
N LYS A 442 3.11 -2.79 89.85
CA LYS A 442 4.12 -2.09 90.66
C LYS A 442 5.53 -2.53 90.28
N LEU A 443 5.76 -3.83 90.12
CA LEU A 443 7.08 -4.37 89.77
C LEU A 443 7.64 -3.76 88.47
N ARG A 444 6.79 -3.42 87.47
CA ARG A 444 7.26 -2.75 86.24
C ARG A 444 7.86 -1.38 86.50
N VAL A 445 7.28 -0.63 87.43
CA VAL A 445 7.75 0.70 87.82
C VAL A 445 8.99 0.58 88.69
N ASP A 446 8.97 -0.35 89.66
CA ASP A 446 10.08 -0.57 90.58
C ASP A 446 11.35 -1.03 89.86
N ILE A 447 11.26 -1.91 88.86
CA ILE A 447 12.42 -2.31 88.05
C ILE A 447 12.97 -1.12 87.27
N ARG A 448 12.11 -0.28 86.69
CA ARG A 448 12.56 0.91 85.97
C ARG A 448 13.22 1.90 86.92
N LEU A 449 12.65 2.12 88.11
CA LEU A 449 13.25 2.96 89.14
C LEU A 449 14.59 2.40 89.62
N LEU A 450 14.72 1.09 89.83
CA LEU A 450 15.97 0.42 90.21
C LEU A 450 17.08 0.70 89.18
N VAL A 451 16.78 0.52 87.89
CA VAL A 451 17.73 0.81 86.80
C VAL A 451 18.15 2.28 86.83
N GLU A 452 17.18 3.18 86.95
CA GLU A 452 17.44 4.63 86.95
C GLU A 452 18.29 5.07 88.14
N LEU A 453 18.02 4.56 89.34
CA LEU A 453 18.81 4.88 90.53
C LEU A 453 20.24 4.35 90.45
N VAL A 454 20.44 3.17 89.85
CA VAL A 454 21.78 2.64 89.57
C VAL A 454 22.52 3.54 88.58
N LEU A 455 21.90 3.88 87.46
CA LEU A 455 22.51 4.71 86.42
C LEU A 455 22.83 6.15 86.87
N ASN A 456 22.11 6.67 87.87
CA ASN A 456 22.35 8.00 88.45
C ASN A 456 23.22 7.95 89.72
N GLY A 457 23.76 6.79 90.10
CA GLY A 457 24.65 6.62 91.27
C GLY A 457 23.96 6.75 92.64
N ALA A 458 22.63 6.79 92.69
CA ALA A 458 21.86 6.85 93.94
C ALA A 458 21.79 5.49 94.66
N LEU A 459 22.13 4.40 93.96
CA LEU A 459 22.36 3.08 94.54
C LEU A 459 23.81 2.65 94.31
N PRO A 460 24.40 1.84 95.20
CA PRO A 460 25.76 1.34 95.01
C PRO A 460 25.87 0.48 93.75
N ASP A 461 26.73 0.85 92.79
CA ASP A 461 26.83 0.24 91.46
C ASP A 461 26.86 -1.30 91.50
N LYS A 462 27.82 -1.88 92.23
CA LYS A 462 28.02 -3.34 92.26
C LYS A 462 26.81 -4.09 92.78
N GLU A 463 26.20 -3.60 93.87
CA GLU A 463 25.09 -4.30 94.51
C GLU A 463 23.76 -4.04 93.82
N GLY A 464 23.54 -2.82 93.34
CA GLY A 464 22.36 -2.44 92.57
C GLY A 464 22.29 -3.18 91.23
N VAL A 465 23.40 -3.24 90.48
CA VAL A 465 23.49 -4.03 89.24
C VAL A 465 23.26 -5.52 89.52
N LYS A 466 23.82 -6.06 90.60
CA LYS A 466 23.61 -7.46 91.00
C LYS A 466 22.14 -7.76 91.32
N LEU A 467 21.47 -6.87 92.04
CA LEU A 467 20.04 -7.00 92.35
C LEU A 467 19.18 -6.92 91.08
N LEU A 468 19.48 -5.97 90.20
CA LEU A 468 18.82 -5.82 88.90
C LEU A 468 18.96 -7.10 88.07
N GLY A 469 20.19 -7.59 87.89
CA GLY A 469 20.45 -8.81 87.12
C GLY A 469 19.75 -10.03 87.70
N SER A 470 19.72 -10.16 89.03
CA SER A 470 19.01 -11.25 89.72
C SER A 470 17.50 -11.15 89.54
N THR A 471 16.94 -9.94 89.56
CA THR A 471 15.52 -9.67 89.35
C THR A 471 15.10 -10.00 87.91
N LEU A 472 15.85 -9.53 86.92
CA LEU A 472 15.60 -9.85 85.51
C LEU A 472 15.74 -11.36 85.25
N SER A 473 16.73 -12.01 85.87
CA SER A 473 16.91 -13.46 85.80
C SER A 473 15.74 -14.21 86.43
N PHE A 474 15.25 -13.78 87.60
CA PHE A 474 14.07 -14.38 88.23
C PHE A 474 12.86 -14.32 87.29
N ILE A 475 12.58 -13.14 86.73
CA ILE A 475 11.40 -12.91 85.89
C ILE A 475 11.44 -13.78 84.62
N THR A 476 12.60 -13.91 84.01
CA THR A 476 12.78 -14.70 82.77
C THR A 476 12.83 -16.20 83.02
N ILE A 477 13.49 -16.65 84.09
CA ILE A 477 13.62 -18.08 84.43
C ILE A 477 12.30 -18.67 84.94
N THR A 478 11.48 -17.88 85.61
CA THR A 478 10.18 -18.33 86.15
C THR A 478 9.05 -18.32 85.12
N ASP A 479 9.30 -17.81 83.91
CA ASP A 479 8.28 -17.58 82.89
C ASP A 479 8.75 -18.02 81.48
N LYS A 480 9.11 -19.32 81.39
CA LYS A 480 9.68 -19.91 80.17
C LYS A 480 8.66 -20.33 79.12
N THR A 481 7.41 -20.53 79.50
CA THR A 481 6.37 -21.13 78.63
C THR A 481 5.24 -20.18 78.32
N ASP A 482 4.61 -19.60 79.34
CA ASP A 482 3.37 -18.83 79.18
C ASP A 482 3.63 -17.34 78.93
N HIS A 483 4.85 -16.87 79.21
CA HIS A 483 5.33 -15.50 78.94
C HIS A 483 4.47 -14.40 79.56
N VAL A 484 3.88 -14.67 80.74
CA VAL A 484 2.98 -13.75 81.47
C VAL A 484 3.69 -12.49 81.98
N ASN A 485 5.00 -12.57 82.21
CA ASN A 485 5.83 -11.49 82.73
C ASN A 485 6.40 -10.57 81.65
N VAL A 486 6.17 -10.84 80.36
CA VAL A 486 6.64 -9.96 79.26
C VAL A 486 6.13 -8.53 79.45
N GLY A 487 4.88 -8.38 79.92
CA GLY A 487 4.29 -7.08 80.22
C GLY A 487 5.02 -6.31 81.33
N ILE A 488 5.80 -6.98 82.18
CA ILE A 488 6.63 -6.37 83.24
C ILE A 488 7.91 -5.79 82.67
N LEU A 489 8.54 -6.50 81.73
CA LEU A 489 9.82 -6.12 81.14
C LEU A 489 9.69 -5.11 79.99
N LEU A 490 8.60 -5.18 79.22
CA LEU A 490 8.41 -4.33 78.03
C LEU A 490 8.58 -2.82 78.29
N PRO A 491 8.05 -2.22 79.38
CA PRO A 491 8.27 -0.80 79.66
C PRO A 491 9.74 -0.46 79.90
N LEU A 492 10.52 -1.35 80.53
CA LEU A 492 11.96 -1.16 80.67
C LEU A 492 12.64 -1.22 79.30
N CYS A 493 12.39 -2.27 78.51
CA CYS A 493 13.00 -2.47 77.19
C CYS A 493 12.68 -1.35 76.18
N ARG A 494 11.56 -0.63 76.36
CA ARG A 494 11.20 0.54 75.56
C ARG A 494 11.82 1.85 76.07
N SER A 495 12.36 1.85 77.29
CA SER A 495 12.97 3.05 77.86
C SER A 495 14.43 3.17 77.45
N HIS A 496 14.94 4.40 77.39
CA HIS A 496 16.35 4.69 77.10
C HIS A 496 17.30 4.05 78.12
N ALA A 497 16.83 3.85 79.36
CA ALA A 497 17.61 3.21 80.41
C ALA A 497 18.04 1.78 80.05
N PHE A 498 17.31 1.09 79.17
CA PHE A 498 17.69 -0.25 78.72
C PHE A 498 18.93 -0.23 77.82
N VAL A 499 19.08 0.81 76.99
CA VAL A 499 20.27 0.97 76.14
C VAL A 499 21.50 1.13 77.03
N ASP A 500 21.40 1.98 78.05
CA ASP A 500 22.48 2.26 79.00
C ASP A 500 23.00 1.01 79.74
N ILE A 501 22.16 -0.04 79.92
CA ILE A 501 22.53 -1.26 80.67
C ILE A 501 22.78 -2.50 79.80
N SER A 502 22.52 -2.45 78.49
CA SER A 502 22.53 -3.66 77.64
C SER A 502 23.24 -3.50 76.30
N ASP A 503 23.63 -2.29 75.89
CA ASP A 503 24.12 -1.98 74.54
C ASP A 503 23.16 -2.42 73.41
N VAL A 504 21.90 -2.77 73.72
CA VAL A 504 20.91 -3.21 72.75
C VAL A 504 20.15 -2.01 72.20
N LEU A 505 20.40 -1.69 70.94
CA LEU A 505 19.65 -0.67 70.20
C LEU A 505 18.37 -1.25 69.55
N PRO A 506 17.21 -0.56 69.67
CA PRO A 506 15.99 -0.92 68.96
C PRO A 506 16.21 -1.01 67.44
N LYS A 507 15.65 -2.05 66.79
CA LYS A 507 15.79 -2.27 65.33
C LYS A 507 15.34 -1.05 64.50
N LYS A 508 14.34 -0.32 64.98
CA LYS A 508 13.84 0.91 64.32
C LYS A 508 14.92 1.99 64.15
N LEU A 509 16.00 1.92 64.92
CA LEU A 509 17.11 2.86 64.90
C LEU A 509 18.38 2.28 64.26
N LYS A 510 18.42 0.95 64.02
CA LYS A 510 19.56 0.27 63.39
C LYS A 510 19.67 0.51 61.87
N GLY A 511 18.69 1.15 61.24
CA GLY A 511 18.71 1.48 59.82
C GLY A 511 19.91 2.36 59.40
N GLU A 512 20.54 3.04 60.36
CA GLU A 512 21.68 3.93 60.12
C GLU A 512 22.99 3.51 60.82
N CYS A 513 22.98 2.47 61.65
CA CYS A 513 24.23 1.82 62.06
C CYS A 513 24.73 0.95 60.90
N LYS A 514 25.19 1.60 59.82
CA LYS A 514 26.21 0.98 58.97
C LYS A 514 27.46 0.81 59.83
N PRO A 515 28.11 -0.36 59.79
CA PRO A 515 29.30 -0.65 60.58
C PRO A 515 30.44 0.34 60.31
#